data_AF-A0AAW3SMY2-F1
#
_entry.id   AF-A0AAW3SMY2-F1
#
_cell.length_a   1.000
_cell.length_b   1.000
_cell.length_c   1.000
_cell.angle_alpha   90.00
_cell.angle_beta   90.00
_cell.angle_gamma   90.00
#
_symmetry.space_group_name_H-M   'P 1'
#
loop_
_entity.id
_entity.type
_entity.pdbx_description
1 polymer ?
#
loop_
_entity_poly.entity_id
_entity_poly.type
_entity_poly.pdbx_seq_one_letter_code
_entity_poly.pdbx_strand_id
1 'polypeptide(L)'
;MDVDIISYETLLATRDSANWVMWGAIATGVTAVSSVFTLFYAIAALNTWKKQEKTKIKSEFKRSLLALEYAIHMMPNNWDTSMVQEMHIEMAARTHTLQNYEEIVVAQSDLKKCWHDATSAWVMCEGLLKKTNLTRLWEELSNIYIKYLSGRINKKVILDKLAEMHSIEFIFD
;
A
#
# COMPACT_ATOMS: atom_id res chain seq x y z
N MET A 1 30.82 8.76 -73.98
CA MET A 1 29.92 8.05 -73.05
C MET A 1 28.53 8.30 -73.57
N ASP A 2 27.90 7.27 -74.14
CA ASP A 2 26.62 7.43 -74.84
C ASP A 2 25.50 7.76 -73.86
N VAL A 3 24.66 8.70 -74.27
CA VAL A 3 23.49 9.17 -73.50
C VAL A 3 22.56 7.99 -73.17
N ASP A 4 22.50 7.00 -74.06
CA ASP A 4 21.70 5.79 -73.89
C ASP A 4 22.17 4.93 -72.72
N ILE A 5 23.49 4.80 -72.50
CA ILE A 5 24.06 4.03 -71.38
C ILE A 5 23.73 4.71 -70.05
N ILE A 6 23.84 6.04 -69.98
CA ILE A 6 23.49 6.82 -68.77
C ILE A 6 21.98 6.70 -68.50
N SER A 7 21.14 6.75 -69.54
CA SER A 7 19.69 6.59 -69.40
C SER A 7 19.29 5.19 -68.91
N TYR A 8 20.02 4.15 -69.32
CA TYR A 8 19.78 2.78 -68.90
C TYR A 8 20.17 2.54 -67.43
N GLU A 9 21.37 2.98 -67.02
CA GLU A 9 21.84 2.87 -65.63
C GLU A 9 20.95 3.66 -64.66
N THR A 10 20.50 4.86 -65.06
CA THR A 10 19.56 5.65 -64.26
C THR A 10 18.19 4.98 -64.15
N LEU A 11 17.72 4.30 -65.19
CA LEU A 11 16.47 3.51 -65.15
C LEU A 11 16.59 2.33 -64.18
N LEU A 12 17.72 1.59 -64.21
CA LEU A 12 17.99 0.50 -63.27
C LEU A 12 18.04 0.99 -61.82
N ALA A 13 18.78 2.06 -61.55
CA ALA A 13 18.85 2.67 -60.22
C ALA A 13 17.48 3.16 -59.73
N THR A 14 16.65 3.71 -60.63
CA THR A 14 15.28 4.15 -60.31
C THR A 14 14.38 2.94 -59.98
N ARG A 15 14.52 1.83 -60.70
CA ARG A 15 13.78 0.60 -60.42
C ARG A 15 14.17 -0.01 -59.07
N ASP A 16 15.47 -0.07 -58.78
CA ASP A 16 15.96 -0.63 -57.52
C ASP A 16 15.54 0.23 -56.33
N SER A 17 15.62 1.56 -56.46
CA SER A 17 15.13 2.47 -55.42
C SER A 17 13.62 2.33 -55.18
N ALA A 18 12.81 2.15 -56.24
CA ALA A 18 11.38 1.88 -56.10
C ALA A 18 11.09 0.57 -55.33
N ASN A 19 11.88 -0.48 -55.56
CA ASN A 19 11.75 -1.75 -54.83
C ASN A 19 12.09 -1.57 -53.34
N TRP A 20 13.16 -0.83 -53.01
CA TRP A 20 13.51 -0.51 -51.62
C TRP A 20 12.43 0.34 -50.93
N VAL A 21 11.83 1.30 -51.62
CA VAL A 21 10.73 2.12 -51.09
C VAL A 21 9.51 1.25 -50.79
N MET A 22 9.17 0.29 -51.65
CA MET A 22 8.06 -0.64 -51.42
C MET A 22 8.28 -1.46 -50.14
N TRP A 23 9.46 -2.05 -49.96
CA TRP A 23 9.79 -2.80 -48.74
C TRP A 23 9.83 -1.90 -47.49
N GLY A 24 10.34 -0.68 -47.62
CA GLY A 24 10.32 0.32 -46.55
C GLY A 24 8.90 0.72 -46.12
N ALA A 25 7.98 0.87 -47.08
CA ALA A 25 6.58 1.17 -46.80
C ALA A 25 5.88 0.02 -46.07
N ILE A 26 6.14 -1.24 -46.48
CA ILE A 26 5.64 -2.43 -45.80
C ILE A 26 6.17 -2.49 -44.35
N ALA A 27 7.48 -2.32 -44.18
CA ALA A 27 8.11 -2.32 -42.85
C ALA A 27 7.57 -1.21 -41.95
N THR A 28 7.34 -0.01 -42.50
CA THR A 28 6.73 1.11 -41.77
C THR A 28 5.29 0.80 -41.38
N GLY A 29 4.52 0.17 -42.27
CA GLY A 29 3.16 -0.27 -41.98
C GLY A 29 3.10 -1.29 -40.83
N VAL A 30 3.96 -2.31 -40.87
CA VAL A 30 4.07 -3.30 -39.78
C VAL A 30 4.50 -2.64 -38.47
N THR A 31 5.46 -1.72 -38.52
CA THR A 31 5.94 -0.99 -37.35
C THR A 31 4.83 -0.13 -36.75
N ALA A 32 4.09 0.61 -37.57
CA ALA A 32 2.96 1.43 -37.12
C ALA A 32 1.89 0.58 -36.42
N VAL A 33 1.54 -0.58 -36.99
CA VAL A 33 0.59 -1.52 -36.38
C VAL A 33 1.12 -2.05 -35.04
N SER A 34 2.40 -2.45 -34.99
CA SER A 34 3.05 -2.91 -33.76
C SER A 34 3.05 -1.83 -32.65
N SER A 35 3.30 -0.57 -33.01
CA SER A 35 3.24 0.56 -32.07
C SER A 35 1.84 0.76 -31.50
N VAL A 36 0.79 0.62 -32.30
CA VAL A 36 -0.60 0.70 -31.82
C VAL A 36 -0.92 -0.43 -30.83
N PHE A 37 -0.51 -1.66 -31.13
CA PHE A 37 -0.67 -2.78 -30.19
C PHE A 37 0.09 -2.53 -28.89
N THR A 38 1.32 -2.05 -28.98
CA THR A 38 2.14 -1.71 -27.79
C THR A 38 1.44 -0.67 -26.92
N LEU A 39 0.86 0.36 -27.51
CA LEU A 39 0.10 1.38 -26.79
C LEU A 39 -1.13 0.77 -26.09
N PHE A 40 -1.87 -0.11 -26.78
CA PHE A 40 -3.02 -0.78 -26.19
C PHE A 40 -2.63 -1.62 -24.97
N TYR A 41 -1.56 -2.41 -25.08
CA TYR A 41 -1.03 -3.18 -23.96
C TYR A 41 -0.54 -2.29 -22.81
N ALA A 42 0.12 -1.16 -23.11
CA ALA A 42 0.57 -0.22 -22.10
C ALA A 42 -0.62 0.38 -21.31
N ILE A 43 -1.70 0.76 -22.02
CA ILE A 43 -2.92 1.27 -21.37
C ILE A 43 -3.56 0.19 -20.49
N ALA A 44 -3.68 -1.04 -20.99
CA ALA A 44 -4.22 -2.15 -20.22
C ALA A 44 -3.37 -2.46 -18.96
N ALA A 45 -2.05 -2.42 -19.10
CA ALA A 45 -1.12 -2.62 -18.00
C ALA A 45 -1.24 -1.52 -16.94
N LEU A 46 -1.33 -0.25 -17.34
CA LEU A 46 -1.51 0.87 -16.41
C LEU A 46 -2.84 0.78 -15.64
N ASN A 47 -3.93 0.41 -16.32
CA ASN A 47 -5.22 0.21 -15.68
C ASN A 47 -5.18 -0.94 -14.66
N THR A 48 -4.51 -2.04 -15.01
CA THR A 48 -4.31 -3.19 -14.11
C THR A 48 -3.47 -2.80 -12.90
N TRP A 49 -2.38 -2.06 -13.13
CA TRP A 49 -1.48 -1.62 -12.06
C TRP A 49 -2.18 -0.70 -11.06
N LYS A 50 -2.99 0.24 -11.56
CA LYS A 50 -3.82 1.11 -10.71
C LYS A 50 -4.82 0.32 -9.86
N LYS A 51 -5.41 -0.77 -10.40
CA LYS A 51 -6.30 -1.64 -9.62
C LYS A 51 -5.51 -2.40 -8.54
N GLN A 52 -4.36 -2.95 -8.88
CA GLN A 52 -3.48 -3.65 -7.93
C GLN A 52 -2.99 -2.74 -6.82
N GLU A 53 -2.61 -1.51 -7.13
CA GLU A 53 -2.15 -0.52 -6.15
C GLU A 53 -3.24 -0.19 -5.13
N LYS A 54 -4.49 -0.01 -5.58
CA LYS A 54 -5.64 0.17 -4.68
C LYS A 54 -5.85 -1.04 -3.76
N THR A 55 -5.78 -2.25 -4.30
CA THR A 55 -5.92 -3.48 -3.50
C THR A 55 -4.77 -3.63 -2.51
N LYS A 56 -3.54 -3.25 -2.89
CA LYS A 56 -2.37 -3.27 -2.02
C LYS A 56 -2.51 -2.31 -0.85
N ILE A 57 -2.97 -1.09 -1.10
CA ILE A 57 -3.21 -0.08 -0.06
C ILE A 57 -4.29 -0.59 0.92
N LYS A 58 -5.39 -1.16 0.41
CA LYS A 58 -6.44 -1.78 1.23
C LYS A 58 -5.93 -2.96 2.07
N SER A 59 -5.10 -3.85 1.49
CA SER A 59 -4.56 -5.00 2.21
C SER A 59 -3.54 -4.59 3.26
N GLU A 60 -2.75 -3.55 2.99
CA GLU A 60 -1.83 -2.95 3.96
C GLU A 60 -2.56 -2.40 5.18
N PHE A 61 -3.70 -1.72 4.97
CA PHE A 61 -4.55 -1.28 6.09
C PHE A 61 -5.11 -2.44 6.92
N LYS A 62 -5.60 -3.52 6.27
CA LYS A 62 -6.07 -4.71 7.01
C LYS A 62 -4.92 -5.36 7.80
N ARG A 63 -3.71 -5.40 7.23
CA ARG A 63 -2.51 -5.91 7.89
C ARG A 63 -2.09 -5.06 9.09
N SER A 64 -2.15 -3.74 9.00
CA SER A 64 -1.84 -2.84 10.13
C SER A 64 -2.85 -2.96 11.26
N LEU A 65 -4.13 -3.17 10.94
CA LEU A 65 -5.16 -3.45 11.96
C LEU A 65 -4.89 -4.77 12.70
N LEU A 66 -4.50 -5.83 11.98
CA LEU A 66 -4.12 -7.11 12.61
C LEU A 66 -2.87 -6.96 13.50
N ALA A 67 -1.89 -6.18 13.06
CA ALA A 67 -0.70 -5.89 13.86
C ALA A 67 -1.07 -5.13 15.15
N LEU A 68 -2.02 -4.19 15.07
CA LEU A 68 -2.56 -3.49 16.23
C LEU A 68 -3.30 -4.45 17.18
N GLU A 69 -4.13 -5.35 16.66
CA GLU A 69 -4.81 -6.39 17.45
C GLU A 69 -3.81 -7.26 18.21
N TYR A 70 -2.75 -7.72 17.52
CA TYR A 70 -1.68 -8.50 18.13
C TYR A 70 -0.93 -7.72 19.22
N ALA A 71 -0.60 -6.45 18.96
CA ALA A 71 0.06 -5.59 19.95
C ALA A 71 -0.80 -5.39 21.20
N ILE A 72 -2.12 -5.22 21.04
CA ILE A 72 -3.07 -5.17 22.17
C ILE A 72 -3.11 -6.50 22.90
N HIS A 73 -3.07 -7.64 22.20
CA HIS A 73 -2.99 -8.97 22.81
C HIS A 73 -1.75 -9.16 23.66
N MET A 74 -0.62 -8.57 23.28
CA MET A 74 0.62 -8.60 24.07
C MET A 74 0.61 -7.68 25.29
N MET A 75 -0.34 -6.73 25.39
CA MET A 75 -0.44 -5.88 26.57
C MET A 75 -0.95 -6.62 27.82
N PRO A 76 -0.47 -6.24 29.02
CA PRO A 76 -0.99 -6.73 30.29
C PRO A 76 -2.50 -6.47 30.43
N ASN A 77 -3.22 -7.37 31.11
CA ASN A 77 -4.68 -7.26 31.29
C ASN A 77 -5.10 -6.07 32.18
N ASN A 78 -4.19 -5.59 33.02
CA ASN A 78 -4.36 -4.57 34.05
C ASN A 78 -3.53 -3.32 33.71
N TRP A 79 -3.51 -2.97 32.42
CA TRP A 79 -2.82 -1.81 31.90
C TRP A 79 -3.42 -0.48 32.40
N ASP A 80 -2.59 0.35 33.02
CA ASP A 80 -2.86 1.76 33.31
C ASP A 80 -1.63 2.60 32.93
N THR A 81 -1.85 3.75 32.28
CA THR A 81 -0.78 4.69 31.91
C THR A 81 -0.07 5.25 33.14
N SER A 82 -0.79 5.39 34.25
CA SER A 82 -0.23 5.83 35.54
C SER A 82 0.85 4.85 36.03
N MET A 83 0.60 3.55 35.89
CA MET A 83 1.50 2.46 36.29
C MET A 83 2.85 2.57 35.56
N VAL A 84 2.84 2.87 34.27
CA VAL A 84 4.08 3.02 33.47
C VAL A 84 4.88 4.24 33.90
N GLN A 85 4.20 5.34 34.20
CA GLN A 85 4.83 6.58 34.62
C GLN A 85 5.40 6.46 36.04
N GLU A 86 4.69 5.81 36.94
CA GLU A 86 5.17 5.47 38.29
C GLU A 86 6.36 4.50 38.23
N MET A 87 6.31 3.48 37.36
CA MET A 87 7.42 2.55 37.15
C MET A 87 8.65 3.22 36.53
N HIS A 88 8.49 4.20 35.62
CA HIS A 88 9.62 5.00 35.11
C HIS A 88 10.32 5.80 36.23
N ILE A 89 9.56 6.29 37.22
CA ILE A 89 10.09 7.02 38.37
C ILE A 89 10.81 6.07 39.34
N GLU A 90 10.27 4.86 39.58
CA GLU A 90 10.93 3.83 40.40
C GLU A 90 12.21 3.29 39.76
N MET A 91 12.29 3.25 38.42
CA MET A 91 13.47 2.80 37.68
C MET A 91 14.67 3.73 37.88
N ALA A 92 14.44 5.04 38.02
CA ALA A 92 15.48 5.99 38.39
C ALA A 92 16.02 5.74 39.82
N ALA A 93 15.28 4.97 40.64
CA ALA A 93 15.57 4.78 42.05
C ALA A 93 16.20 3.41 42.41
N ARG A 94 15.82 2.25 41.82
CA ARG A 94 16.42 0.92 42.17
C ARG A 94 16.40 -0.15 41.05
N THR A 95 17.39 -1.05 41.10
CA THR A 95 17.88 -1.96 40.03
C THR A 95 17.31 -3.40 39.97
N HIS A 96 16.30 -3.79 40.76
CA HIS A 96 15.97 -5.23 40.92
C HIS A 96 14.76 -5.78 40.14
N THR A 97 13.98 -4.96 39.41
CA THR A 97 12.76 -5.37 38.67
C THR A 97 12.88 -5.18 37.15
N LEU A 98 14.08 -5.31 36.59
CA LEU A 98 14.38 -4.88 35.20
C LEU A 98 13.72 -5.75 34.11
N GLN A 99 13.60 -7.06 34.28
CA GLN A 99 13.22 -7.97 33.18
C GLN A 99 11.74 -7.87 32.76
N ASN A 100 10.80 -7.94 33.72
CA ASN A 100 9.37 -7.74 33.42
C ASN A 100 9.06 -6.29 32.98
N TYR A 101 9.87 -5.32 33.40
CA TYR A 101 9.70 -3.92 33.04
C TYR A 101 10.09 -3.66 31.56
N GLU A 102 11.21 -4.21 31.12
CA GLU A 102 11.66 -4.06 29.73
C GLU A 102 10.60 -4.60 28.76
N GLU A 103 9.97 -5.73 29.08
CA GLU A 103 8.86 -6.30 28.32
C GLU A 103 7.64 -5.36 28.24
N ILE A 104 7.27 -4.70 29.34
CA ILE A 104 6.11 -3.78 29.40
C ILE A 104 6.39 -2.50 28.61
N VAL A 105 7.60 -1.94 28.71
CA VAL A 105 8.00 -0.74 27.96
C VAL A 105 8.09 -1.03 26.47
N VAL A 106 8.68 -2.16 26.10
CA VAL A 106 8.74 -2.62 24.70
C VAL A 106 7.32 -2.80 24.15
N ALA A 107 6.43 -3.50 24.87
CA ALA A 107 5.04 -3.68 24.45
C ALA A 107 4.28 -2.35 24.28
N GLN A 108 4.53 -1.36 25.14
CA GLN A 108 3.93 -0.02 24.98
C GLN A 108 4.47 0.70 23.73
N SER A 109 5.78 0.62 23.50
CA SER A 109 6.43 1.22 22.33
C SER A 109 5.93 0.59 21.03
N ASP A 110 5.76 -0.74 21.02
CA ASP A 110 5.21 -1.50 19.91
C ASP A 110 3.74 -1.15 19.67
N LEU A 111 2.92 -1.01 20.73
CA LEU A 111 1.53 -0.56 20.58
C LEU A 111 1.45 0.82 19.93
N LYS A 112 2.27 1.78 20.36
CA LYS A 112 2.30 3.13 19.77
C LYS A 112 2.71 3.08 18.31
N LYS A 113 3.69 2.24 17.97
CA LYS A 113 4.15 2.03 16.59
C LYS A 113 3.04 1.42 15.73
N CYS A 114 2.40 0.34 16.18
CA CYS A 114 1.29 -0.28 15.46
C CYS A 114 0.10 0.66 15.28
N TRP A 115 -0.19 1.51 16.28
CA TRP A 115 -1.22 2.54 16.15
C TRP A 115 -0.87 3.60 15.10
N HIS A 116 0.38 4.04 15.07
CA HIS A 116 0.87 4.98 14.06
C HIS A 116 0.81 4.37 12.66
N ASP A 117 1.23 3.11 12.51
CA ASP A 117 1.20 2.38 11.24
C ASP A 117 -0.25 2.16 10.76
N ALA A 118 -1.19 1.87 11.67
CA ALA A 118 -2.61 1.77 11.33
C ALA A 118 -3.19 3.12 10.91
N THR A 119 -2.77 4.21 11.57
CA THR A 119 -3.21 5.57 11.24
C THR A 119 -2.66 6.03 9.89
N SER A 120 -1.39 5.77 9.60
CA SER A 120 -0.79 6.13 8.32
C SER A 120 -1.42 5.35 7.17
N ALA A 121 -1.66 4.05 7.35
CA ALA A 121 -2.38 3.23 6.39
C ALA A 121 -3.83 3.70 6.20
N TRP A 122 -4.52 4.11 7.27
CA TRP A 122 -5.86 4.70 7.18
C TRP A 122 -5.88 5.96 6.31
N VAL A 123 -4.97 6.92 6.56
CA VAL A 123 -4.88 8.17 5.80
C VAL A 123 -4.62 7.90 4.31
N MET A 124 -3.82 6.90 3.97
CA MET A 124 -3.61 6.48 2.58
C MET A 124 -4.85 5.86 1.93
N CYS A 125 -5.74 5.26 2.72
CA CYS A 125 -6.95 4.59 2.24
C CYS A 125 -8.22 5.45 2.30
N GLU A 126 -8.25 6.53 3.09
CA GLU A 126 -9.48 7.28 3.42
C GLU A 126 -10.27 7.68 2.17
N GLY A 127 -9.58 8.20 1.15
CA GLY A 127 -10.19 8.60 -0.13
C GLY A 127 -10.79 7.44 -0.93
N LEU A 128 -10.26 6.23 -0.76
CA LEU A 128 -10.72 5.01 -1.44
C LEU A 128 -11.89 4.33 -0.71
N LEU A 129 -12.03 4.59 0.60
CA LEU A 129 -12.98 3.93 1.51
C LEU A 129 -14.19 4.81 1.88
N LYS A 130 -14.35 5.99 1.28
CA LYS A 130 -15.49 6.91 1.56
C LYS A 130 -16.89 6.31 1.34
N LYS A 131 -17.01 5.21 0.60
CA LYS A 131 -18.29 4.55 0.31
C LYS A 131 -18.71 3.54 1.37
N THR A 132 -17.81 3.15 2.28
CA THR A 132 -18.07 2.15 3.32
C THR A 132 -18.28 2.81 4.68
N ASN A 133 -18.95 2.11 5.59
CA ASN A 133 -19.11 2.51 7.00
C ASN A 133 -17.79 2.50 7.80
N LEU A 134 -16.65 2.26 7.14
CA LEU A 134 -15.34 2.12 7.77
C LEU A 134 -14.86 3.43 8.41
N THR A 135 -15.20 4.59 7.82
CA THR A 135 -14.82 5.90 8.40
C THR A 135 -15.41 6.08 9.79
N ARG A 136 -16.70 5.76 9.95
CA ARG A 136 -17.36 5.82 11.26
C ARG A 136 -16.72 4.83 12.24
N LEU A 137 -16.45 3.59 11.80
CA LEU A 137 -15.83 2.57 12.65
C LEU A 137 -14.41 2.95 13.08
N TRP A 138 -13.65 3.60 12.21
CA TRP A 138 -12.30 4.10 12.52
C TRP A 138 -12.34 5.23 13.56
N GLU A 139 -13.27 6.17 13.44
CA GLU A 139 -13.47 7.22 14.45
C GLU A 139 -13.87 6.64 15.81
N GLU A 140 -14.76 5.65 15.82
CA GLU A 140 -15.14 4.93 17.04
C GLU A 140 -13.95 4.18 17.64
N LEU A 141 -13.15 3.49 16.82
CA LEU A 141 -11.93 2.81 17.24
C LEU A 141 -10.91 3.78 17.84
N SER A 142 -10.70 4.94 17.22
CA SER A 142 -9.79 5.98 17.71
C SER A 142 -10.21 6.50 19.09
N ASN A 143 -11.49 6.75 19.28
CA ASN A 143 -12.04 7.14 20.58
C ASN A 143 -11.87 6.04 21.64
N ILE A 144 -12.08 4.78 21.28
CA ILE A 144 -11.87 3.62 22.17
C ILE A 144 -10.39 3.47 22.51
N TYR A 145 -9.48 3.66 21.55
CA TYR A 145 -8.04 3.59 21.75
C TYR A 145 -7.54 4.63 22.76
N ILE A 146 -7.98 5.89 22.64
CA ILE A 146 -7.64 6.94 23.62
C ILE A 146 -8.14 6.56 25.02
N LYS A 147 -9.38 6.06 25.12
CA LYS A 147 -9.95 5.63 26.40
C LYS A 147 -9.23 4.41 26.98
N TYR A 148 -8.81 3.46 26.14
CA TYR A 148 -7.99 2.31 26.52
C TYR A 148 -6.62 2.75 27.04
N LEU A 149 -5.94 3.65 26.33
CA LEU A 149 -4.66 4.20 26.78
C LEU A 149 -4.78 4.86 28.16
N SER A 150 -5.88 5.56 28.42
CA SER A 150 -6.17 6.21 29.71
C SER A 150 -6.64 5.26 30.84
N GLY A 151 -6.63 3.94 30.61
CA GLY A 151 -7.06 2.94 31.61
C GLY A 151 -8.57 2.88 31.88
N ARG A 152 -9.39 3.63 31.14
CA ARG A 152 -10.84 3.72 31.37
C ARG A 152 -11.65 2.58 30.76
N ILE A 153 -11.04 1.83 29.84
CA ILE A 153 -11.69 0.76 29.08
C ILE A 153 -10.84 -0.49 29.13
N ASN A 154 -11.49 -1.65 29.25
CA ASN A 154 -10.85 -2.95 29.24
C ASN A 154 -10.42 -3.34 27.81
N LYS A 155 -9.28 -4.03 27.69
CA LYS A 155 -8.75 -4.66 26.49
C LYS A 155 -9.79 -5.40 25.63
N LYS A 156 -10.78 -6.05 26.25
CA LYS A 156 -11.84 -6.75 25.49
C LYS A 156 -12.62 -5.84 24.55
N VAL A 157 -12.94 -4.62 24.98
CA VAL A 157 -13.78 -3.68 24.21
C VAL A 157 -13.08 -3.22 22.93
N ILE A 158 -11.76 -3.01 22.98
CA ILE A 158 -10.98 -2.63 21.80
C ILE A 158 -10.79 -3.82 20.84
N LEU A 159 -10.60 -5.03 21.37
CA LEU A 159 -10.50 -6.25 20.57
C LEU A 159 -11.82 -6.58 19.86
N ASP A 160 -12.96 -6.46 20.56
CA ASP A 160 -14.28 -6.66 19.96
C ASP A 160 -14.53 -5.68 18.81
N LYS A 161 -14.07 -4.42 18.96
CA LYS A 161 -14.21 -3.42 17.90
C LYS A 161 -13.28 -3.68 16.70
N LEU A 162 -12.07 -4.15 16.96
CA LEU A 162 -11.15 -4.58 15.90
C LEU A 162 -11.70 -5.80 15.15
N ALA A 163 -12.29 -6.76 15.85
CA ALA A 163 -12.96 -7.91 15.24
C ALA A 163 -14.13 -7.48 14.35
N GLU A 164 -14.95 -6.51 14.79
CA GLU A 164 -16.02 -5.92 13.97
C GLU A 164 -15.45 -5.31 12.68
N MET A 165 -14.35 -4.53 12.77
CA MET A 165 -13.69 -3.96 11.59
C MET A 165 -13.07 -5.02 10.67
N HIS A 166 -12.52 -6.10 11.22
CA HIS A 166 -11.94 -7.20 10.45
C HIS A 166 -12.97 -8.03 9.69
N SER A 167 -14.19 -8.13 10.24
CA SER A 167 -15.32 -8.83 9.63
C SER A 167 -15.81 -8.18 8.33
N ILE A 168 -15.48 -6.90 8.11
CA ILE A 168 -15.86 -6.18 6.90
C ILE A 168 -14.92 -6.59 5.76
N GLU A 169 -15.52 -7.08 4.68
CA GLU A 169 -14.82 -7.31 3.43
C GLU A 169 -14.71 -5.99 2.67
N PHE A 170 -13.49 -5.46 2.53
CA PHE A 170 -13.24 -4.23 1.77
C PHE A 170 -12.06 -4.35 0.79
N ILE A 171 -11.39 -5.52 0.73
CA ILE A 171 -10.18 -5.74 -0.08
C ILE A 171 -10.52 -5.99 -1.56
N PHE A 172 -11.58 -6.78 -1.83
CA PHE A 172 -11.89 -7.28 -3.19
C PHE A 172 -13.19 -6.72 -3.79
N ASP A 173 -13.73 -5.62 -3.25
CA ASP A 173 -14.83 -4.85 -3.88
C ASP A 173 -14.54 -4.46 -5.34
#